data_AF-A0A5E8H8V2-F1
#
_entry.id   AF-A0A5E8H8V2-F1
#
_cell.length_a   1.000
_cell.length_b   1.000
_cell.length_c   1.000
_cell.angle_alpha   90.00
_cell.angle_beta   90.00
_cell.angle_gamma   90.00
#
_symmetry.space_group_name_H-M   'P 1'
#
loop_
_entity.id
_entity.type
_entity.pdbx_description
1 polymer ?
#
loop_
_entity_poly.entity_id
_entity_poly.type
_entity_poly.pdbx_seq_one_letter_code
_entity_poly.pdbx_strand_id
1 'polypeptide(L)'
;MVFIRFIGFVFLIQLALFSNCSSPPTQITETPIVEKEKVNERNWSISPKCCTLSARFLGVVVLDQICVSETETKLKLHTTDWKRVCVLKEGMVFRDESGNQYPFLKAEGVDLCPKRTKMKDQDFYLVFTSFSPNAISFDLIEDKNAKHAHKPWVFEKVDVSNCEWK
;
A
#
# COMPACT_ATOMS: atom_id res chain seq x y z
N MET A 1 -15.63 21.63 -63.91
CA MET A 1 -16.68 20.59 -64.07
C MET A 1 -15.99 19.48 -64.84
N VAL A 2 -15.58 18.33 -64.30
CA VAL A 2 -16.33 17.33 -63.54
C VAL A 2 -15.39 16.63 -62.55
N PHE A 3 -15.98 16.28 -61.41
CA PHE A 3 -15.46 15.56 -60.26
C PHE A 3 -15.30 14.05 -60.56
N ILE A 4 -14.80 13.29 -59.57
CA ILE A 4 -15.10 11.87 -59.25
C ILE A 4 -14.04 10.79 -59.59
N ARG A 5 -13.43 10.33 -58.48
CA ARG A 5 -13.14 8.94 -58.05
C ARG A 5 -11.92 8.22 -58.60
N PHE A 6 -10.94 8.04 -57.72
CA PHE A 6 -10.29 6.73 -57.51
C PHE A 6 -10.00 6.54 -56.01
N ILE A 7 -10.97 5.95 -55.30
CA ILE A 7 -10.79 5.29 -54.00
C ILE A 7 -11.04 3.81 -54.25
N GLY A 8 -10.13 2.97 -53.77
CA GLY A 8 -10.33 1.54 -53.62
C GLY A 8 -9.45 0.70 -54.54
N PHE A 9 -8.35 0.18 -54.02
CA PHE A 9 -8.22 -1.26 -53.79
C PHE A 9 -6.93 -1.51 -52.98
N VAL A 10 -7.12 -1.50 -51.66
CA VAL A 10 -6.25 -2.15 -50.67
C VAL A 10 -6.33 -3.66 -50.90
N PHE A 11 -5.27 -4.39 -50.50
CA PHE A 11 -5.09 -5.85 -50.50
C PHE A 11 -4.36 -6.45 -51.72
N LEU A 12 -3.05 -6.25 -51.75
CA LEU A 12 -2.10 -7.14 -52.42
C LEU A 12 -1.20 -7.79 -51.36
N ILE A 13 -1.54 -9.06 -51.06
CA ILE A 13 -0.61 -10.18 -50.86
C ILE A 13 0.50 -9.95 -49.82
N GLN A 14 0.18 -10.22 -48.54
CA GLN A 14 1.15 -10.78 -47.59
C GLN A 14 0.47 -11.89 -46.79
N LEU A 15 0.49 -13.10 -47.35
CA LEU A 15 0.15 -14.35 -46.70
C LEU A 15 1.16 -15.38 -47.16
N ALA A 16 1.55 -16.26 -46.23
CA ALA A 16 2.46 -17.40 -46.37
C ALA A 16 3.97 -17.13 -46.14
N LEU A 17 4.31 -16.65 -44.94
CA LEU A 17 5.51 -17.11 -44.23
C LEU A 17 5.10 -17.58 -42.83
N PHE A 18 4.24 -18.61 -42.79
CA PHE A 18 4.00 -19.38 -41.58
C PHE A 18 4.50 -20.81 -41.80
N SER A 19 5.51 -21.14 -40.99
CA SER A 19 5.61 -22.42 -40.30
C SER A 19 6.03 -23.64 -41.12
N ASN A 20 7.34 -23.80 -41.31
CA ASN A 20 7.96 -25.14 -41.31
C ASN A 20 9.34 -25.05 -40.64
N CYS A 21 9.35 -25.12 -39.31
CA CYS A 21 10.49 -25.59 -38.54
C CYS A 21 9.97 -26.68 -37.61
N SER A 22 10.00 -27.91 -38.13
CA SER A 22 9.82 -29.13 -37.34
C SER A 22 11.08 -29.32 -36.50
N SER A 23 11.00 -29.00 -35.20
CA SER A 23 12.06 -29.32 -34.25
C SER A 23 11.87 -30.76 -33.75
N PRO A 24 12.94 -31.58 -33.68
CA PRO A 24 12.85 -32.94 -33.16
C PRO A 24 12.53 -32.95 -31.65
N PRO A 25 11.88 -34.02 -31.13
CA PRO A 25 11.59 -34.12 -29.71
C PRO A 25 12.90 -34.31 -28.95
N THR A 26 13.28 -33.30 -28.19
CA THR A 26 14.46 -33.38 -27.32
C THR A 26 14.10 -34.19 -26.10
N GLN A 27 14.98 -35.14 -25.82
CA GLN A 27 14.91 -36.13 -24.76
C GLN A 27 14.91 -35.50 -23.36
N ILE A 28 14.36 -36.27 -22.42
CA ILE A 28 14.32 -36.05 -20.98
C ILE A 28 15.72 -35.75 -20.44
N THR A 29 15.94 -34.56 -19.89
CA THR A 29 17.05 -34.29 -18.97
C THR A 29 16.63 -33.24 -17.94
N GLU A 30 16.60 -33.71 -16.69
CA GLU A 30 16.81 -33.00 -15.42
C GLU A 30 15.89 -31.81 -15.08
N THR A 31 15.01 -32.09 -14.10
CA THR A 31 14.33 -31.09 -13.29
C THR A 31 15.35 -30.11 -12.72
N PRO A 32 15.29 -28.80 -13.03
CA PRO A 32 16.00 -27.84 -12.22
C PRO A 32 15.32 -27.85 -10.86
N ILE A 33 16.07 -28.26 -9.84
CA ILE A 33 15.70 -28.03 -8.45
C ILE A 33 15.58 -26.52 -8.34
N VAL A 34 14.34 -26.01 -8.40
CA VAL A 34 14.01 -24.67 -7.96
C VAL A 34 14.32 -24.69 -6.47
N GLU A 35 15.53 -24.25 -6.14
CA GLU A 35 15.89 -23.86 -4.80
C GLU A 35 14.85 -22.82 -4.39
N LYS A 36 13.85 -23.29 -3.61
CA LYS A 36 12.89 -22.41 -2.98
C LYS A 36 13.73 -21.44 -2.19
N GLU A 37 13.87 -20.23 -2.71
CA GLU A 37 14.39 -19.10 -1.99
C GLU A 37 13.71 -19.15 -0.62
N LYS A 38 14.50 -19.47 0.40
CA LYS A 38 14.06 -19.42 1.78
C LYS A 38 13.69 -17.96 1.99
N VAL A 39 12.41 -17.66 1.80
CA VAL A 39 11.77 -16.54 2.46
C VAL A 39 12.10 -16.79 3.92
N ASN A 40 13.11 -16.10 4.43
CA ASN A 40 13.27 -15.94 5.86
C ASN A 40 11.98 -15.28 6.30
N GLU A 41 11.01 -16.09 6.70
CA GLU A 41 9.94 -15.68 7.58
C GLU A 41 10.67 -15.01 8.74
N ARG A 42 10.72 -13.68 8.70
CA ARG A 42 11.21 -12.90 9.82
C ARG A 42 10.32 -13.28 10.98
N ASN A 43 10.88 -14.05 11.91
CA ASN A 43 10.24 -14.45 13.15
C ASN A 43 9.67 -13.18 13.80
N TRP A 44 8.36 -12.98 13.69
CA TRP A 44 7.61 -12.02 14.49
C TRP A 44 7.55 -12.57 15.92
N SER A 45 8.69 -12.59 16.61
CA SER A 45 8.82 -13.15 17.94
C SER A 45 9.32 -12.12 18.94
N ILE A 46 8.75 -10.91 18.85
CA ILE A 46 8.65 -9.97 19.95
C ILE A 46 7.23 -9.46 19.89
N SER A 47 6.40 -9.86 20.84
CA SER A 47 4.98 -9.48 20.88
C SER A 47 4.87 -7.95 20.78
N PRO A 48 4.28 -7.39 19.72
CA PRO A 48 4.17 -5.95 19.59
C PRO A 48 3.36 -5.39 20.76
N LYS A 49 3.81 -4.27 21.33
CA LYS A 49 3.14 -3.60 22.43
C LYS A 49 2.11 -2.65 21.85
N CYS A 50 0.85 -2.86 22.21
CA CYS A 50 -0.27 -2.12 21.64
C CYS A 50 -0.92 -1.19 22.65
N CYS A 51 -1.27 0.00 22.21
CA CYS A 51 -1.96 1.01 22.98
C CYS A 51 -3.23 1.43 22.23
N THR A 52 -4.36 1.39 22.92
CA THR A 52 -5.65 1.81 22.37
C THR A 52 -5.69 3.33 22.25
N LEU A 53 -6.19 3.79 21.12
CA LEU A 53 -6.41 5.18 20.77
C LEU A 53 -7.90 5.40 20.50
N SER A 54 -8.30 6.66 20.39
CA SER A 54 -9.67 7.03 20.01
C SER A 54 -9.70 8.35 19.26
N ALA A 55 -8.74 8.57 18.35
CA ALA A 55 -8.66 9.78 17.54
C ALA A 55 -9.55 9.63 16.30
N ARG A 56 -10.22 10.72 15.89
CA ARG A 56 -11.18 10.72 14.78
C ARG A 56 -10.90 11.86 13.83
N PHE A 57 -10.86 11.55 12.53
CA PHE A 57 -10.81 12.55 11.47
C PHE A 57 -12.20 12.71 10.83
N LEU A 58 -12.77 13.92 10.97
CA LEU A 58 -14.10 14.29 10.46
C LEU A 58 -15.22 13.31 10.84
N GLY A 59 -15.09 12.58 11.93
CA GLY A 59 -16.04 11.55 12.38
C GLY A 59 -16.12 10.30 11.50
N VAL A 60 -15.32 10.21 10.42
CA VAL A 60 -15.40 9.16 9.39
C VAL A 60 -14.26 8.16 9.50
N VAL A 61 -13.03 8.61 9.68
CA VAL A 61 -11.86 7.75 9.82
C VAL A 61 -11.45 7.75 11.28
N VAL A 62 -11.33 6.57 11.86
CA VAL A 62 -10.95 6.40 13.27
C VAL A 62 -9.59 5.75 13.31
N LEU A 63 -8.73 6.28 14.17
CA LEU A 63 -7.44 5.70 14.53
C LEU A 63 -7.60 5.03 15.90
N ASP A 64 -7.67 3.71 15.90
CA ASP A 64 -8.09 2.90 17.06
C ASP A 64 -6.93 2.42 17.92
N GLN A 65 -5.78 2.19 17.31
CA GLN A 65 -4.69 1.53 18.01
C GLN A 65 -3.35 1.83 17.34
N ILE A 66 -2.31 1.90 18.14
CA ILE A 66 -0.92 1.88 17.73
C ILE A 66 -0.26 0.66 18.37
N CYS A 67 0.47 -0.11 17.57
CA CYS A 67 1.27 -1.24 18.04
C CYS A 67 2.73 -1.02 17.63
N VAL A 68 3.65 -1.06 18.58
CA VAL A 68 5.08 -0.83 18.36
C VAL A 68 5.86 -2.12 18.62
N SER A 69 6.76 -2.46 17.70
CA SER A 69 7.78 -3.50 17.87
C SER A 69 9.17 -2.91 17.64
N GLU A 70 10.21 -3.71 17.82
CA GLU A 70 11.60 -3.28 17.55
C GLU A 70 11.82 -2.83 16.10
N THR A 71 11.07 -3.38 15.15
CA THR A 71 11.30 -3.14 13.72
C THR A 71 10.25 -2.24 13.09
N GLU A 72 9.01 -2.30 13.56
CA GLU A 72 7.87 -1.70 12.88
C GLU A 72 6.86 -1.09 13.86
N THR A 73 6.12 -0.11 13.36
CA THR A 73 4.94 0.44 14.01
C THR A 73 3.74 0.18 13.13
N LYS A 74 2.64 -0.30 13.72
CA LYS A 74 1.39 -0.59 13.03
C LYS A 74 0.27 0.24 13.63
N LEU A 75 -0.33 1.08 12.80
CA LEU A 75 -1.51 1.87 13.15
C LEU A 75 -2.75 1.15 12.63
N LYS A 76 -3.72 0.92 13.50
CA LYS A 76 -5.02 0.33 13.17
C LYS A 76 -6.05 1.44 12.95
N LEU A 77 -6.73 1.39 11.80
CA LEU A 77 -7.77 2.34 11.46
C LEU A 77 -9.02 1.62 10.94
N HIS A 78 -10.17 2.27 11.04
CA HIS A 78 -11.37 1.88 10.31
C HIS A 78 -12.15 3.10 9.84
N THR A 79 -13.15 2.86 8.99
CA THR A 79 -14.12 3.87 8.56
C THR A 79 -15.48 3.58 9.16
N THR A 80 -16.16 4.59 9.70
CA THR A 80 -17.50 4.45 10.31
C THR A 80 -18.64 4.53 9.28
N ASP A 81 -18.34 5.02 8.08
CA ASP A 81 -19.26 5.19 6.97
C ASP A 81 -18.72 4.52 5.71
N TRP A 82 -19.61 4.17 4.77
CA TRP A 82 -19.20 3.71 3.44
C TRP A 82 -18.37 4.77 2.73
N LYS A 83 -17.06 4.52 2.61
CA LYS A 83 -16.13 5.35 1.86
C LYS A 83 -15.34 4.52 0.85
N ARG A 84 -14.81 5.21 -0.16
CA ARG A 84 -13.78 4.68 -1.05
C ARG A 84 -12.46 5.28 -0.61
N VAL A 85 -11.61 4.44 -0.03
CA VAL A 85 -10.36 4.82 0.60
C VAL A 85 -9.19 4.29 -0.22
N CYS A 86 -8.10 5.04 -0.27
CA CYS A 86 -6.79 4.55 -0.70
C CYS A 86 -5.72 5.26 0.13
N VAL A 87 -4.54 4.67 0.24
CA VAL A 87 -3.42 5.23 1.00
C VAL A 87 -2.38 5.84 0.05
N LEU A 88 -1.88 7.02 0.40
CA LEU A 88 -0.87 7.74 -0.37
C LEU A 88 0.55 7.32 0.02
N LYS A 89 1.19 6.42 -0.75
CA LYS A 89 2.54 5.92 -0.43
C LYS A 89 3.58 7.03 -0.16
N GLU A 90 3.65 8.03 -1.04
CA GLU A 90 4.63 9.14 -0.95
C GLU A 90 4.08 10.36 -0.19
N GLY A 91 2.82 10.29 0.27
CA GLY A 91 2.14 11.39 0.96
C GLY A 91 1.88 11.13 2.44
N MET A 92 2.27 9.97 2.99
CA MET A 92 2.11 9.69 4.41
C MET A 92 3.25 10.32 5.21
N VAL A 93 2.88 11.20 6.15
CA VAL A 93 3.77 11.75 7.16
C VAL A 93 3.38 11.16 8.52
N PHE A 94 4.31 10.44 9.13
CA PHE A 94 4.21 9.95 10.50
C PHE A 94 5.42 10.46 11.28
N ARG A 95 5.19 11.28 12.30
CA ARG A 95 6.28 11.91 13.08
C ARG A 95 5.90 12.10 14.54
N ASP A 96 6.89 12.10 15.42
CA ASP A 96 6.69 12.40 16.85
C ASP A 96 6.76 13.91 17.16
N GLU A 97 6.54 14.27 18.42
CA GLU A 97 6.61 15.67 18.88
C GLU A 97 7.99 16.30 18.75
N SER A 98 9.05 15.49 18.72
CA SER A 98 10.42 15.92 18.53
C SER A 98 10.76 16.14 17.04
N GLY A 99 9.83 15.84 16.14
CA GLY A 99 9.98 15.98 14.69
C GLY A 99 10.68 14.81 14.01
N ASN A 100 10.95 13.70 14.73
CA ASN A 100 11.50 12.50 14.10
C ASN A 100 10.44 11.89 13.18
N GLN A 101 10.82 11.62 11.94
CA GLN A 101 9.94 11.02 10.96
C GLN A 101 10.16 9.51 10.87
N TYR A 102 9.07 8.79 10.73
CA TYR A 102 9.04 7.33 10.66
C TYR A 102 8.55 6.92 9.26
N PRO A 103 9.43 6.44 8.36
CA PRO A 103 9.06 6.13 6.99
C PRO A 103 7.92 5.11 6.86
N PHE A 104 7.03 5.36 5.90
CA PHE A 104 5.96 4.43 5.52
C PHE A 104 6.54 3.18 4.83
N LEU A 105 6.10 2.00 5.26
CA LEU A 105 6.54 0.71 4.73
C LEU A 105 5.48 0.09 3.82
N LYS A 106 4.24 -0.05 4.31
CA LYS A 106 3.14 -0.71 3.60
C LYS A 106 1.77 -0.37 4.20
N ALA A 107 0.72 -0.64 3.42
CA ALA A 107 -0.66 -0.68 3.89
C ALA A 107 -1.20 -2.11 3.82
N GLU A 108 -2.08 -2.48 4.75
CA GLU A 108 -2.72 -3.79 4.81
C GLU A 108 -4.24 -3.63 4.93
N GLY A 109 -5.01 -4.42 4.17
CA GLY A 109 -6.48 -4.32 4.16
C GLY A 109 -7.05 -3.14 3.36
N VAL A 110 -6.18 -2.33 2.74
CA VAL A 110 -6.56 -1.18 1.89
C VAL A 110 -5.57 -1.04 0.73
N ASP A 111 -6.08 -0.64 -0.45
CA ASP A 111 -5.27 -0.41 -1.63
C ASP A 111 -4.49 0.92 -1.56
N LEU A 112 -3.33 0.96 -2.22
CA LEU A 112 -2.62 2.21 -2.47
C LEU A 112 -3.30 3.00 -3.60
N CYS A 113 -3.26 4.33 -3.50
CA CYS A 113 -3.80 5.20 -4.54
C CYS A 113 -3.05 4.98 -5.88
N PRO A 114 -3.73 5.09 -7.04
CA PRO A 114 -5.09 5.60 -7.23
C PRO A 114 -6.22 4.55 -7.06
N LYS A 115 -5.88 3.27 -6.85
CA LYS A 115 -6.89 2.23 -6.66
C LYS A 115 -7.56 2.43 -5.29
N ARG A 116 -8.89 2.44 -5.26
CA ARG A 116 -9.67 2.68 -4.04
C ARG A 116 -10.41 1.43 -3.60
N THR A 117 -10.34 1.14 -2.31
CA THR A 117 -11.09 0.08 -1.64
C THR A 117 -12.39 0.67 -1.08
N LYS A 118 -13.53 0.03 -1.36
CA LYS A 118 -14.81 0.42 -0.75
C LYS A 118 -14.94 -0.30 0.58
N MET A 119 -15.02 0.44 1.68
CA MET A 119 -15.04 -0.14 3.02
C MET A 119 -15.91 0.67 4.01
N LYS A 120 -16.38 -0.02 5.04
CA LYS A 120 -17.12 0.47 6.22
C LYS A 120 -16.94 -0.57 7.34
N ASP A 121 -16.70 -0.12 8.56
CA ASP A 121 -16.52 -0.95 9.76
C ASP A 121 -15.50 -2.09 9.57
N GLN A 122 -14.53 -1.88 8.66
CA GLN A 122 -13.47 -2.82 8.34
C GLN A 122 -12.12 -2.20 8.70
N ASP A 123 -11.35 -2.97 9.45
CA ASP A 123 -10.00 -2.62 9.85
C ASP A 123 -9.05 -2.61 8.65
N PHE A 124 -8.19 -1.60 8.61
CA PHE A 124 -7.01 -1.55 7.77
C PHE A 124 -5.84 -0.99 8.57
N TYR A 125 -4.63 -1.19 8.04
CA TYR A 125 -3.42 -0.85 8.78
C TYR A 125 -2.44 -0.07 7.93
N LEU A 126 -1.78 0.87 8.60
CA LEU A 126 -0.62 1.59 8.07
C LEU A 126 0.61 1.14 8.85
N VAL A 127 1.63 0.70 8.14
CA VAL A 127 2.86 0.17 8.74
C VAL A 127 4.01 1.10 8.44
N PHE A 128 4.75 1.46 9.47
CA PHE A 128 5.89 2.38 9.45
C PHE A 128 7.09 1.71 10.12
N THR A 129 8.26 2.35 10.05
CA THR A 129 9.40 1.99 10.89
C THR A 129 9.06 2.12 12.38
N SER A 130 9.84 1.45 13.23
CA SER A 130 9.65 1.48 14.69
C SER A 130 9.61 2.91 15.25
N PHE A 131 8.58 3.17 16.05
CA PHE A 131 8.29 4.43 16.74
C PHE A 131 9.08 4.50 18.04
N SER A 132 9.57 5.69 18.40
CA SER A 132 10.32 5.86 19.64
C SER A 132 9.44 5.51 20.86
N PRO A 133 9.89 4.61 21.75
CA PRO A 133 9.15 4.29 22.98
C PRO A 133 9.18 5.43 24.01
N ASN A 134 9.89 6.53 23.72
CA ASN A 134 9.94 7.71 24.58
C ASN A 134 9.08 8.88 24.07
N ALA A 135 8.52 8.77 22.87
CA ALA A 135 7.66 9.80 22.32
C ALA A 135 6.32 9.85 23.06
N ILE A 136 5.79 11.07 23.21
CA ILE A 136 4.57 11.34 24.00
C ILE A 136 3.38 11.67 23.11
N SER A 137 3.62 12.09 21.86
CA SER A 137 2.57 12.27 20.88
C SER A 137 3.08 12.08 19.46
N PHE A 138 2.16 11.94 18.51
CA PHE A 138 2.52 11.90 17.10
C PHE A 138 1.52 12.61 16.20
N ASP A 139 1.97 12.97 15.02
CA ASP A 139 1.14 13.38 13.90
C ASP A 139 1.08 12.24 12.87
N LEU A 140 -0.11 11.99 12.33
CA LEU A 140 -0.36 11.16 11.15
C LEU A 140 -1.11 11.99 10.11
N ILE A 141 -0.43 12.36 9.03
CA ILE A 141 -0.92 13.33 8.06
C ILE A 141 -0.75 12.78 6.65
N GLU A 142 -1.79 12.89 5.83
CA GLU A 142 -1.68 12.77 4.39
C GLU A 142 -1.36 14.14 3.77
N ASP A 143 -0.33 14.21 2.92
CA ASP A 143 0.01 15.43 2.21
C ASP A 143 -1.10 15.77 1.20
N LYS A 144 -1.75 16.92 1.42
CA LYS A 144 -2.79 17.46 0.55
C LYS A 144 -2.31 17.75 -0.88
N ASN A 145 -1.01 17.92 -1.08
CA ASN A 145 -0.42 18.19 -2.38
C ASN A 145 0.07 16.92 -3.09
N ALA A 146 0.04 15.76 -2.40
CA ALA A 146 0.46 14.51 -3.01
C ALA A 146 -0.45 14.13 -4.18
N LYS A 147 0.14 13.47 -5.17
CA LYS A 147 -0.60 12.98 -6.34
C LYS A 147 -1.71 12.02 -5.89
N HIS A 148 -2.92 12.23 -6.39
CA HIS A 148 -4.13 11.47 -6.04
C HIS A 148 -4.69 11.74 -4.63
N ALA A 149 -4.18 12.73 -3.90
CA ALA A 149 -4.75 13.15 -2.63
C ALA A 149 -6.21 13.57 -2.80
N HIS A 150 -7.09 12.99 -1.98
CA HIS A 150 -8.51 13.28 -2.02
C HIS A 150 -9.09 13.24 -0.61
N LYS A 151 -9.26 14.42 -0.01
CA LYS A 151 -9.60 14.62 1.41
C LYS A 151 -8.55 13.97 2.33
N PRO A 152 -7.32 14.48 2.32
CA PRO A 152 -6.22 13.94 3.12
C PRO A 152 -6.58 13.91 4.60
N TRP A 153 -6.25 12.83 5.28
CA TRP A 153 -6.47 12.70 6.71
C TRP A 153 -5.42 13.43 7.51
N VAL A 154 -5.84 14.01 8.64
CA VAL A 154 -4.94 14.73 9.54
C VAL A 154 -5.32 14.35 10.97
N PHE A 155 -4.41 13.66 11.64
CA PHE A 155 -4.44 13.42 13.08
C PHE A 155 -3.22 14.12 13.66
N GLU A 156 -3.41 15.20 14.40
CA GLU A 156 -2.31 15.97 15.00
C GLU A 156 -2.26 15.70 16.49
N LYS A 157 -1.05 15.63 17.05
CA LYS A 157 -0.79 15.52 18.48
C LYS A 157 -1.61 14.41 19.16
N VAL A 158 -1.67 13.24 18.52
CA VAL A 158 -2.29 12.06 19.12
C VAL A 158 -1.48 11.67 20.34
N ASP A 159 -2.07 11.84 21.53
CA ASP A 159 -1.42 11.59 22.80
C ASP A 159 -1.20 10.09 23.03
N VAL A 160 0.05 9.72 23.32
CA VAL A 160 0.48 8.36 23.66
C VAL A 160 1.26 8.32 24.97
N SER A 161 1.20 9.38 25.77
CA SER A 161 1.91 9.49 27.06
C SER A 161 1.53 8.39 28.07
N ASN A 162 0.31 7.84 27.95
CA ASN A 162 -0.21 6.75 28.80
C ASN A 162 0.06 5.35 28.24
N CYS A 163 0.79 5.24 27.12
CA CYS A 163 1.07 3.96 26.50
C CYS A 163 2.30 3.29 27.11
N GLU A 164 2.16 2.01 27.48
CA GLU A 164 3.25 1.23 28.05
C GLU A 164 3.97 0.42 26.95
N TRP A 165 5.15 0.91 26.55
CA TRP A 165 5.96 0.30 25.50
C TRP A 165 7.00 -0.71 26.00
N LYS A 166 7.21 -0.77 27.33
CA LYS A 166 8.19 -1.63 27.99
C LYS A 166 7.57 -2.97 28.41
#